data_AF-A0AAD6T6C6-F1
#
_entry.id   AF-A0AAD6T6C6-F1
#
_cell.length_a   1.000
_cell.length_b   1.000
_cell.length_c   1.000
_cell.angle_alpha   90.00
_cell.angle_beta   90.00
_cell.angle_gamma   90.00
#
_symmetry.space_group_name_H-M   'P 1'
#
loop_
_entity.id
_entity.type
_entity.pdbx_description
1 polymer ?
#
loop_
_entity_poly.entity_id
_entity_poly.type
_entity_poly.pdbx_seq_one_letter_code
_entity_poly.pdbx_strand_id
1 'polypeptide(L)'
;MITRRKERGLRFILGAVAVFLATLYLRNLLMPAETFTAAADSEDDHPQLTQAWVSPPAPIIAEHLFRDDGLLEVDPRGIHPIFELIRRAEDAWAAKLKRASTTLPRAVAEYRRRYRRDPPNGFDDWWRYVQKHAVQLPDEYDQIHADLEPFWGIEPTDLFKVRAQLEAKVDSYTLGKTSDGMVDVVNASFAPGKYDQLIKGSENIIDLLSDVEEFLPDFRAVFSPHDGPNRLSDYFVENAARQAAAEKRYVRRKDLPKINPVGWISACSPESPGRNKSIDLNGEPPEKTTKKTFIHDHNLATNPCLHPRHFWHHGHFLSYGKGPNPERDMVPEFSYCSSNIHHNIRIPTPYGWVDDILPRSNDPEWDDKVDERLLWRGSSTGIFHSKKTRWQNSHRISLLRVANDLKGTMAILSPKTSNTEPVGEPIEVRKARLNPGIMDVAFAGDPIMCDPETCSHLMKIFPWRRRQSVQEAGDYKYVIDVDGNGWSGRFKRLITSNSLVFKATIYPEWYIDRIAPWVHYVPIQLDLSDLHDALVFFRGDASGVGAHEDLARKIALVGRNWSKTFWRREDMVAYFFRLMLEYARLMSEDREAMSYIG
;
A
#
# COMPACT_ATOMS: atom_id res chain seq x y z
N MET A 1 48.69 -20.54 40.78
CA MET A 1 48.50 -19.69 41.99
C MET A 1 47.51 -18.54 41.72
N ILE A 2 46.38 -18.82 41.07
CA ILE A 2 45.35 -17.84 40.69
C ILE A 2 44.01 -18.30 41.29
N THR A 3 43.95 -18.39 42.62
CA THR A 3 42.71 -18.69 43.36
C THR A 3 42.66 -18.01 44.73
N ARG A 4 43.58 -17.08 45.04
CA ARG A 4 43.58 -16.33 46.32
C ARG A 4 43.29 -14.83 46.21
N ARG A 5 42.97 -14.30 45.01
CA ARG A 5 42.73 -12.85 44.81
C ARG A 5 41.25 -12.45 44.67
N LYS A 6 40.32 -13.39 44.50
CA LYS A 6 38.87 -13.09 44.38
C LYS A 6 38.10 -13.02 45.71
N GLU A 7 38.61 -13.58 46.81
CA GLU A 7 37.90 -13.56 48.10
C GLU A 7 38.10 -12.29 48.95
N ARG A 8 39.11 -11.46 48.66
CA ARG A 8 39.38 -10.23 49.44
C ARG A 8 38.53 -9.03 49.00
N GLY A 9 38.06 -8.99 47.75
CA GLY A 9 37.22 -7.89 47.23
C GLY A 9 35.77 -7.96 47.72
N LEU A 10 35.21 -9.17 47.88
CA LEU A 10 33.80 -9.34 48.26
C LEU A 10 33.53 -8.99 49.72
N ARG A 11 34.51 -9.16 50.62
CA ARG A 11 34.40 -8.81 52.04
C ARG A 11 34.46 -7.30 52.31
N PHE A 12 35.06 -6.51 51.43
CA PHE A 12 35.14 -5.05 51.58
C PHE A 12 33.83 -4.35 51.16
N ILE A 13 33.14 -4.89 50.14
CA ILE A 13 31.89 -4.30 49.62
C ILE A 13 30.71 -4.62 50.55
N LEU A 14 30.66 -5.82 51.15
CA LEU A 14 29.63 -6.18 52.14
C LEU A 14 29.76 -5.40 53.47
N GLY A 15 30.97 -5.01 53.87
CA GLY A 15 31.19 -4.19 55.08
C GLY A 15 30.73 -2.73 54.92
N ALA A 16 30.88 -2.15 53.73
CA ALA A 16 30.49 -0.76 53.47
C ALA A 16 28.96 -0.57 53.41
N VAL A 17 28.22 -1.56 52.91
CA VAL A 17 26.74 -1.53 52.83
C VAL A 17 26.10 -1.64 54.22
N ALA A 18 26.70 -2.42 55.14
CA ALA A 18 26.19 -2.57 56.51
C ALA A 18 26.34 -1.29 57.36
N VAL A 19 27.39 -0.50 57.15
CA VAL A 19 27.64 0.76 57.88
C VAL A 19 26.70 1.89 57.39
N PHE A 20 26.33 1.88 56.11
CA PHE A 20 25.41 2.89 55.54
C PHE A 20 23.94 2.65 55.93
N LEU A 21 23.53 1.39 56.08
CA LEU A 21 22.18 1.05 56.55
C LEU A 21 21.99 1.29 58.07
N ALA A 22 23.04 1.11 58.87
CA ALA A 22 22.99 1.39 60.31
C ALA A 22 22.90 2.90 60.64
N THR A 23 23.49 3.76 59.80
CA THR A 23 23.44 5.23 59.97
C THR A 23 22.12 5.85 59.54
N LEU A 24 21.39 5.24 58.60
CA LEU A 24 20.02 5.65 58.24
C LEU A 24 18.99 5.22 59.29
N TYR A 25 19.20 4.08 59.97
CA TYR A 25 18.27 3.59 60.99
C TYR A 25 18.38 4.37 62.33
N LEU A 26 19.58 4.85 62.68
CA LEU A 26 19.81 5.65 63.90
C LEU A 26 19.37 7.12 63.78
N ARG A 27 19.15 7.64 62.57
CA ARG A 27 18.71 9.03 62.35
C ARG A 27 17.19 9.23 62.48
N ASN A 28 16.41 8.15 62.44
CA ASN A 28 14.94 8.18 62.58
C ASN A 28 14.43 7.97 64.02
N LEU A 29 15.33 7.87 65.02
CA LEU A 29 14.96 7.55 66.41
C LEU A 29 15.11 8.71 67.41
N LEU A 30 15.44 9.92 66.96
CA LEU A 30 15.62 11.08 67.85
C LEU A 30 15.08 12.37 67.21
N MET A 31 13.76 12.56 67.22
CA MET A 31 13.15 13.90 67.31
C MET A 31 11.89 13.83 68.19
N PRO A 32 11.75 14.71 69.19
CA PRO A 32 10.64 14.68 70.13
C PRO A 32 9.36 15.27 69.53
N ALA A 33 8.22 14.70 69.94
CA ALA A 33 6.89 15.22 69.67
C ALA A 33 6.60 16.42 70.59
N GLU A 34 6.44 17.61 70.02
CA GLU A 34 5.89 18.76 70.74
C GLU A 34 4.37 18.78 70.59
N THR A 35 3.70 18.54 71.70
CA THR A 35 2.27 18.74 71.90
C THR A 35 1.99 20.22 72.12
N PHE A 36 1.27 20.86 71.20
CA PHE A 36 0.67 22.17 71.44
C PHE A 36 -0.84 22.02 71.71
N THR A 37 -1.21 22.44 72.91
CA THR A 37 -2.57 22.51 73.45
C THR A 37 -3.36 23.64 72.81
N ALA A 38 -4.62 23.35 72.46
CA ALA A 38 -5.60 24.35 72.03
C ALA A 38 -6.06 25.21 73.20
N ALA A 39 -5.99 26.53 73.03
CA ALA A 39 -6.77 27.51 73.79
C ALA A 39 -7.55 28.34 72.77
N ALA A 40 -8.85 28.46 73.02
CA ALA A 40 -9.78 29.26 72.23
C ALA A 40 -9.58 30.75 72.57
N ASP A 41 -9.64 31.62 71.55
CA ASP A 41 -10.16 32.98 71.69
C ASP A 41 -10.57 33.58 70.32
N SER A 42 -11.73 34.24 70.39
CA SER A 42 -12.45 35.21 69.53
C SER A 42 -12.04 35.55 68.08
N GLU A 43 -13.09 35.50 67.23
CA GLU A 43 -13.48 36.40 66.13
C GLU A 43 -12.44 37.35 65.50
N ASP A 44 -12.19 37.17 64.19
CA ASP A 44 -12.10 38.32 63.28
C ASP A 44 -12.41 37.92 61.81
N ASP A 45 -13.03 38.87 61.13
CA ASP A 45 -13.84 38.80 59.92
C ASP A 45 -13.01 38.63 58.61
N HIS A 46 -13.21 37.52 57.88
CA HIS A 46 -12.67 37.34 56.52
C HIS A 46 -13.74 36.73 55.59
N PRO A 47 -14.07 37.39 54.45
CA PRO A 47 -15.10 36.91 53.55
C PRO A 47 -14.64 35.64 52.83
N GLN A 48 -15.32 34.53 53.09
CA GLN A 48 -15.15 33.27 52.36
C GLN A 48 -15.64 33.41 50.92
N LEU A 49 -14.72 33.63 49.99
CA LEU A 49 -14.94 33.36 48.57
C LEU A 49 -14.81 31.84 48.33
N THR A 50 -15.87 31.07 48.63
CA THR A 50 -15.99 29.69 48.14
C THR A 50 -16.44 29.71 46.68
N GLN A 51 -15.53 30.03 45.78
CA GLN A 51 -15.74 29.76 44.36
C GLN A 51 -15.45 28.27 44.15
N ALA A 52 -16.51 27.47 44.08
CA ALA A 52 -16.40 26.08 43.68
C ALA A 52 -15.76 26.03 42.28
N TRP A 53 -14.58 25.43 42.19
CA TRP A 53 -13.93 25.12 40.91
C TRP A 53 -14.77 24.05 40.21
N VAL A 54 -15.76 24.49 39.45
CA VAL A 54 -16.44 23.63 38.47
C VAL A 54 -15.39 23.31 37.41
N SER A 55 -14.90 22.07 37.38
CA SER A 55 -14.04 21.61 36.30
C SER A 55 -14.74 21.92 34.98
N PRO A 56 -14.09 22.61 34.03
CA PRO A 56 -14.71 22.86 32.73
C PRO A 56 -15.15 21.51 32.13
N PRO A 57 -16.32 21.45 31.48
CA PRO A 57 -16.77 20.23 30.81
C PRO A 57 -15.67 19.75 29.85
N ALA A 58 -15.45 18.44 29.81
CA ALA A 58 -14.47 17.85 28.90
C ALA A 58 -14.72 18.39 27.48
N PRO A 59 -13.66 18.81 26.77
CA PRO A 59 -13.82 19.40 25.45
C PRO A 59 -14.60 18.44 24.55
N ILE A 60 -15.62 18.95 23.87
CA ILE A 60 -16.35 18.18 22.86
C ILE A 60 -15.37 17.92 21.72
N ILE A 61 -14.93 16.67 21.60
CA ILE A 61 -14.05 16.22 20.52
C ILE A 61 -14.90 16.15 19.24
N ALA A 62 -14.53 16.94 18.24
CA ALA A 62 -15.22 16.93 16.95
C ALA A 62 -14.86 15.67 16.14
N GLU A 63 -15.75 15.23 15.27
CA GLU A 63 -15.48 14.15 14.32
C GLU A 63 -14.76 14.68 13.08
N HIS A 64 -13.87 13.87 12.52
CA HIS A 64 -13.30 14.13 11.20
C HIS A 64 -14.29 13.80 10.08
N LEU A 65 -14.11 14.43 8.92
CA LEU A 65 -14.95 14.16 7.76
C LEU A 65 -14.31 13.05 6.89
N PHE A 66 -14.93 11.88 6.86
CA PHE A 66 -14.57 10.79 5.95
C PHE A 66 -15.29 10.99 4.62
N ARG A 67 -14.53 11.27 3.55
CA ARG A 67 -15.07 11.53 2.21
C ARG A 67 -15.22 10.24 1.41
N ASP A 68 -16.15 10.24 0.46
CA ASP A 68 -16.44 9.09 -0.41
C ASP A 68 -15.34 8.82 -1.46
N ASP A 69 -14.32 9.66 -1.54
CA ASP A 69 -13.15 9.46 -2.41
C ASP A 69 -11.95 8.81 -1.68
N GLY A 70 -12.15 8.36 -0.44
CA GLY A 70 -11.12 7.67 0.34
C GLY A 70 -10.23 8.58 1.17
N LEU A 71 -10.46 9.89 1.19
CA LEU A 71 -9.73 10.84 2.03
C LEU A 71 -10.51 11.24 3.29
N LEU A 72 -9.80 11.36 4.41
CA LEU A 72 -10.26 11.93 5.66
C LEU A 72 -9.82 13.39 5.70
N GLU A 73 -10.74 14.32 5.87
CA GLU A 73 -10.47 15.74 6.15
C GLU A 73 -10.39 15.97 7.65
N VAL A 74 -9.27 16.54 8.11
CA VAL A 74 -9.01 16.78 9.53
C VAL A 74 -9.84 17.97 10.03
N ASP A 75 -10.53 17.76 11.15
CA ASP A 75 -11.07 18.83 11.99
C ASP A 75 -10.08 19.08 13.14
N PRO A 76 -9.51 20.29 13.26
CA PRO A 76 -8.58 20.65 14.34
C PRO A 76 -9.13 20.44 15.76
N ARG A 77 -10.45 20.37 15.92
CA ARG A 77 -11.13 20.12 17.21
C ARG A 77 -11.32 18.62 17.50
N GLY A 78 -11.03 17.75 16.52
CA GLY A 78 -10.99 16.30 16.71
C GLY A 78 -9.63 15.82 17.22
N ILE A 79 -9.54 14.56 17.64
CA ILE A 79 -8.26 13.94 18.03
C ILE A 79 -7.29 13.88 16.84
N HIS A 80 -6.04 13.45 17.06
CA HIS A 80 -5.15 13.20 15.93
C HIS A 80 -5.76 12.10 15.01
N PRO A 81 -5.93 12.34 13.70
CA PRO A 81 -6.71 11.47 12.81
C PRO A 81 -6.16 10.04 12.71
N ILE A 82 -4.85 9.87 12.86
CA ILE A 82 -4.19 8.55 12.81
C ILE A 82 -4.68 7.61 13.93
N PHE A 83 -5.04 8.11 15.12
CA PHE A 83 -5.64 7.26 16.15
C PHE A 83 -6.97 6.65 15.68
N GLU A 84 -7.82 7.47 15.07
CA GLU A 84 -9.12 7.02 14.56
C GLU A 84 -8.94 6.08 13.36
N LEU A 85 -8.01 6.37 12.45
CA LEU A 85 -7.70 5.55 11.28
C LEU A 85 -7.20 4.15 11.69
N ILE A 86 -6.28 4.07 12.65
CA ILE A 86 -5.80 2.78 13.19
C ILE A 86 -6.96 2.00 13.81
N ARG A 87 -7.72 2.61 14.72
CA ARG A 87 -8.82 1.93 15.41
C ARG A 87 -9.86 1.40 14.42
N ARG A 88 -10.34 2.24 13.48
CA ARG A 88 -11.32 1.83 12.47
C ARG A 88 -10.80 0.72 11.58
N ALA A 89 -9.53 0.78 11.17
CA ALA A 89 -8.94 -0.24 10.33
C ALA A 89 -8.76 -1.58 11.07
N GLU A 90 -8.38 -1.56 12.35
CA GLU A 90 -8.30 -2.76 13.19
C GLU A 90 -9.68 -3.41 13.39
N ASP A 91 -10.72 -2.61 13.69
CA ASP A 91 -12.09 -3.07 13.82
C ASP A 91 -12.58 -3.73 12.51
N ALA A 92 -12.33 -3.08 11.37
CA ALA A 92 -12.70 -3.60 10.05
C ALA A 92 -11.95 -4.88 9.69
N TRP A 93 -10.65 -4.95 10.00
CA TRP A 93 -9.82 -6.13 9.76
C TRP A 93 -10.26 -7.32 10.62
N ALA A 94 -10.52 -7.10 11.91
CA ALA A 94 -11.03 -8.14 12.80
C ALA A 94 -12.40 -8.67 12.34
N ALA A 95 -13.29 -7.77 11.91
CA ALA A 95 -14.59 -8.15 11.35
C ALA A 95 -14.47 -8.92 10.02
N LYS A 96 -13.46 -8.62 9.19
CA LYS A 96 -13.15 -9.36 7.96
C LYS A 96 -12.68 -10.78 8.29
N LEU A 97 -11.69 -10.94 9.16
CA LEU A 97 -11.20 -12.26 9.59
C LEU A 97 -12.30 -13.14 10.19
N LYS A 98 -13.18 -12.57 11.02
CA LYS A 98 -14.28 -13.30 11.66
C LYS A 98 -15.33 -13.82 10.67
N ARG A 99 -15.52 -13.15 9.53
CA ARG A 99 -16.53 -13.52 8.52
C ARG A 99 -16.05 -14.55 7.51
N ALA A 100 -14.76 -14.85 7.46
CA ALA A 100 -14.18 -15.79 6.52
C ALA A 100 -14.86 -17.16 6.59
N SER A 101 -15.21 -17.70 5.42
CA SER A 101 -15.79 -19.03 5.26
C SER A 101 -14.83 -20.10 5.75
N THR A 102 -15.36 -21.07 6.48
CA THR A 102 -14.61 -22.21 7.03
C THR A 102 -15.00 -23.56 6.41
N THR A 103 -15.99 -23.57 5.52
CA THR A 103 -16.50 -24.79 4.86
C THR A 103 -16.86 -24.49 3.42
N LEU A 104 -16.73 -25.47 2.53
CA LEU A 104 -17.07 -25.33 1.11
C LEU A 104 -18.49 -24.78 0.88
N PRO A 105 -19.57 -25.30 1.50
CA PRO A 105 -20.91 -24.76 1.29
C PRO A 105 -21.07 -23.28 1.70
N ARG A 106 -20.37 -22.85 2.75
CA ARG A 106 -20.35 -21.43 3.16
C ARG A 106 -19.61 -20.57 2.14
N ALA A 107 -18.48 -21.03 1.63
CA ALA A 107 -17.73 -20.33 0.60
C ALA A 107 -18.52 -20.21 -0.71
N VAL A 108 -19.24 -21.26 -1.11
CA VAL A 108 -20.16 -21.22 -2.27
C VAL A 108 -21.30 -20.22 -2.03
N ALA A 109 -21.93 -20.24 -0.86
CA ALA A 109 -23.00 -19.31 -0.52
C ALA A 109 -22.50 -17.85 -0.50
N GLU A 110 -21.33 -17.62 0.08
CA GLU A 110 -20.71 -16.29 0.13
C GLU A 110 -20.30 -15.80 -1.26
N TYR A 111 -19.75 -16.67 -2.10
CA TYR A 111 -19.46 -16.38 -3.50
C TYR A 111 -20.72 -15.94 -4.25
N ARG A 112 -21.82 -16.71 -4.14
CA ARG A 112 -23.12 -16.37 -4.76
C ARG A 112 -23.65 -15.04 -4.25
N ARG A 113 -23.53 -14.78 -2.95
CA ARG A 113 -23.94 -13.52 -2.32
C ARG A 113 -23.15 -12.33 -2.86
N ARG A 114 -21.83 -12.47 -3.00
CA ARG A 114 -20.93 -11.39 -3.47
C ARG A 114 -21.08 -11.13 -4.96
N TYR A 115 -20.95 -12.16 -5.78
CA TYR A 115 -20.76 -12.00 -7.22
C TYR A 115 -22.01 -12.29 -8.05
N ARG A 116 -23.11 -12.73 -7.40
CA ARG A 116 -24.41 -13.00 -8.04
C ARG A 116 -24.33 -14.03 -9.17
N ARG A 117 -23.36 -14.95 -9.08
CA ARG A 117 -23.07 -16.04 -10.01
C ARG A 117 -22.70 -17.30 -9.23
N ASP A 118 -22.81 -18.45 -9.87
CA ASP A 118 -22.25 -19.69 -9.33
C ASP A 118 -20.71 -19.64 -9.41
N PRO A 119 -19.97 -20.35 -8.55
CA PRO A 119 -18.52 -20.47 -8.69
C PRO A 119 -18.13 -21.23 -9.97
N PRO A 120 -16.89 -21.12 -10.46
CA PRO A 120 -16.42 -21.87 -11.63
C PRO A 120 -16.25 -23.36 -11.28
N ASN A 121 -16.38 -24.25 -12.26
CA ASN A 121 -16.01 -25.65 -12.11
C ASN A 121 -14.55 -25.77 -11.62
N GLY A 122 -14.26 -26.74 -10.75
CA GLY A 122 -12.99 -26.84 -10.02
C GLY A 122 -12.91 -25.96 -8.75
N PHE A 123 -14.00 -25.28 -8.35
CA PHE A 123 -14.04 -24.50 -7.10
C PHE A 123 -13.81 -25.37 -5.86
N ASP A 124 -14.28 -26.60 -5.85
CA ASP A 124 -14.01 -27.59 -4.80
C ASP A 124 -12.54 -28.01 -4.78
N ASP A 125 -11.90 -28.17 -5.94
CA ASP A 125 -10.46 -28.44 -6.05
C ASP A 125 -9.62 -27.28 -5.50
N TRP A 126 -9.98 -26.06 -5.89
CA TRP A 126 -9.41 -24.84 -5.32
C TRP A 126 -9.65 -24.76 -3.80
N TRP A 127 -10.84 -25.10 -3.32
CA TRP A 127 -11.14 -25.14 -1.89
C TRP A 127 -10.28 -26.17 -1.14
N ARG A 128 -10.06 -27.36 -1.73
CA ARG A 128 -9.15 -28.37 -1.17
C ARG A 128 -7.73 -27.83 -1.06
N TYR A 129 -7.24 -27.09 -2.07
CA TYR A 129 -5.94 -26.42 -2.01
C TYR A 129 -5.89 -25.39 -0.87
N VAL A 130 -6.88 -24.51 -0.80
CA VAL A 130 -7.01 -23.48 0.26
C VAL A 130 -6.95 -24.12 1.65
N GLN A 131 -7.71 -25.20 1.88
CA GLN A 131 -7.72 -25.90 3.16
C GLN A 131 -6.37 -26.57 3.47
N LYS A 132 -5.80 -27.30 2.49
CA LYS A 132 -4.52 -28.00 2.63
C LYS A 132 -3.38 -27.05 3.03
N HIS A 133 -3.38 -25.84 2.47
CA HIS A 133 -2.31 -24.85 2.68
C HIS A 133 -2.67 -23.75 3.69
N ALA A 134 -3.83 -23.87 4.35
CA ALA A 134 -4.35 -22.87 5.30
C ALA A 134 -4.32 -21.44 4.71
N VAL A 135 -4.78 -21.28 3.47
CA VAL A 135 -4.88 -19.98 2.81
C VAL A 135 -5.94 -19.14 3.53
N GLN A 136 -5.56 -17.94 3.94
CA GLN A 136 -6.42 -17.06 4.73
C GLN A 136 -7.37 -16.27 3.81
N LEU A 137 -8.52 -15.87 4.37
CA LEU A 137 -9.54 -15.07 3.69
C LEU A 137 -9.99 -15.66 2.34
N PRO A 138 -10.55 -16.89 2.32
CA PRO A 138 -10.92 -17.56 1.08
C PRO A 138 -12.05 -16.86 0.30
N ASP A 139 -12.78 -15.92 0.90
CA ASP A 139 -13.85 -15.19 0.21
C ASP A 139 -13.39 -13.85 -0.39
N GLU A 140 -12.17 -13.37 -0.07
CA GLU A 140 -11.71 -12.02 -0.42
C GLU A 140 -10.92 -12.02 -1.75
N TYR A 141 -11.62 -12.29 -2.84
CA TYR A 141 -11.10 -12.30 -4.22
C TYR A 141 -11.79 -11.25 -5.12
N ASP A 142 -12.32 -10.18 -4.51
CA ASP A 142 -13.13 -9.16 -5.19
C ASP A 142 -12.37 -8.50 -6.37
N GLN A 143 -11.05 -8.35 -6.27
CA GLN A 143 -10.20 -7.84 -7.35
C GLN A 143 -10.22 -8.71 -8.62
N ILE A 144 -10.26 -10.05 -8.51
CA ILE A 144 -10.42 -10.94 -9.68
C ILE A 144 -11.73 -10.60 -10.38
N HIS A 145 -12.80 -10.47 -9.60
CA HIS A 145 -14.12 -10.17 -10.15
C HIS A 145 -14.17 -8.77 -10.76
N ALA A 146 -13.60 -7.76 -10.09
CA ALA A 146 -13.55 -6.40 -10.60
C ALA A 146 -12.84 -6.30 -11.96
N ASP A 147 -11.74 -7.05 -12.13
CA ASP A 147 -10.95 -7.14 -13.38
C ASP A 147 -11.69 -7.91 -14.48
N LEU A 148 -12.38 -9.00 -14.14
CA LEU A 148 -13.04 -9.85 -15.13
C LEU A 148 -14.46 -9.39 -15.51
N GLU A 149 -15.14 -8.62 -14.65
CA GLU A 149 -16.56 -8.25 -14.80
C GLU A 149 -16.88 -7.56 -16.15
N PRO A 150 -16.09 -6.61 -16.68
CA PRO A 150 -16.38 -6.02 -17.99
C PRO A 150 -16.47 -7.07 -19.10
N PHE A 151 -15.61 -8.09 -19.08
CA PHE A 151 -15.58 -9.11 -20.13
C PHE A 151 -16.78 -10.05 -20.05
N TRP A 152 -17.41 -10.22 -18.89
CA TRP A 152 -18.63 -11.02 -18.75
C TRP A 152 -19.78 -10.48 -19.61
N GLY A 153 -19.83 -9.17 -19.85
CA GLY A 153 -20.84 -8.54 -20.69
C GLY A 153 -20.53 -8.54 -22.18
N ILE A 154 -19.39 -9.09 -22.60
CA ILE A 154 -19.02 -9.21 -24.00
C ILE A 154 -19.40 -10.60 -24.52
N GLU A 155 -19.92 -10.63 -25.75
CA GLU A 155 -20.23 -11.86 -26.47
C GLU A 155 -19.01 -12.80 -26.51
N PRO A 156 -19.12 -14.06 -26.02
CA PRO A 156 -17.98 -14.98 -25.93
C PRO A 156 -17.24 -15.17 -27.26
N THR A 157 -17.99 -15.31 -28.35
CA THR A 157 -17.40 -15.49 -29.69
C THR A 157 -16.60 -14.28 -30.17
N ASP A 158 -16.92 -13.09 -29.69
CA ASP A 158 -16.13 -11.88 -29.97
C ASP A 158 -14.88 -11.80 -29.09
N LEU A 159 -14.93 -12.23 -27.82
CA LEU A 159 -13.74 -12.32 -26.97
C LEU A 159 -12.69 -13.26 -27.56
N PHE A 160 -13.09 -14.38 -28.17
CA PHE A 160 -12.13 -15.25 -28.87
C PHE A 160 -11.43 -14.56 -30.04
N LYS A 161 -12.17 -13.80 -30.84
CA LYS A 161 -11.59 -13.03 -31.95
C LYS A 161 -10.63 -11.97 -31.44
N VAL A 162 -10.99 -11.29 -30.35
CA VAL A 162 -10.12 -10.30 -29.69
C VAL A 162 -8.85 -10.97 -29.15
N ARG A 163 -8.97 -12.11 -28.45
CA ARG A 163 -7.81 -12.89 -28.00
C ARG A 163 -6.92 -13.33 -29.16
N ALA A 164 -7.48 -13.88 -30.23
CA ALA A 164 -6.70 -14.32 -31.40
C ALA A 164 -5.94 -13.15 -32.06
N GLN A 165 -6.54 -11.97 -32.12
CA GLN A 165 -5.86 -10.75 -32.59
C GLN A 165 -4.76 -10.31 -31.62
N LEU A 166 -5.02 -10.42 -30.31
CA LEU A 166 -4.07 -10.07 -29.26
C LEU A 166 -2.82 -10.97 -29.28
N GLU A 167 -2.97 -12.27 -29.57
CA GLU A 167 -1.85 -13.20 -29.72
C GLU A 167 -0.85 -12.79 -30.81
N ALA A 168 -1.29 -12.03 -31.82
CA ALA A 168 -0.44 -11.51 -32.89
C ALA A 168 0.15 -10.12 -32.58
N LYS A 169 -0.22 -9.49 -31.45
CA LYS A 169 0.28 -8.16 -31.07
C LYS A 169 1.77 -8.25 -30.74
N VAL A 170 2.56 -7.33 -31.29
CA VAL A 170 3.97 -7.16 -30.91
C VAL A 170 4.08 -6.87 -29.41
N ASP A 171 5.07 -7.49 -28.78
CA ASP A 171 5.28 -7.50 -27.34
C ASP A 171 4.13 -8.15 -26.57
N SER A 172 3.84 -9.41 -26.93
CA SER A 172 2.94 -10.28 -26.18
C SER A 172 3.43 -11.73 -26.18
N TYR A 173 3.06 -12.49 -25.14
CA TYR A 173 3.20 -13.95 -25.11
C TYR A 173 1.94 -14.58 -24.56
N THR A 174 1.68 -15.83 -24.94
CA THR A 174 0.48 -16.57 -24.58
C THR A 174 0.87 -17.79 -23.79
N LEU A 175 0.33 -17.92 -22.59
CA LEU A 175 0.34 -19.16 -21.84
C LEU A 175 -0.90 -19.95 -22.19
N GLY A 176 -0.74 -21.25 -22.39
CA GLY A 176 -1.85 -22.13 -22.70
C GLY A 176 -1.72 -23.47 -22.00
N LYS A 177 -2.89 -24.09 -21.83
CA LYS A 177 -3.04 -25.45 -21.35
C LYS A 177 -4.10 -26.16 -22.18
N THR A 178 -3.83 -27.41 -22.54
CA THR A 178 -4.81 -28.34 -23.11
C THR A 178 -5.18 -29.42 -22.08
N SER A 179 -6.23 -30.21 -22.35
CA SER A 179 -6.75 -31.16 -21.34
C SER A 179 -5.70 -32.17 -20.88
N ASP A 180 -4.83 -32.62 -21.78
CA ASP A 180 -3.74 -33.58 -21.51
C ASP A 180 -2.36 -32.93 -21.34
N GLY A 181 -2.28 -31.59 -21.42
CA GLY A 181 -1.03 -30.84 -21.44
C GLY A 181 -0.71 -30.11 -20.13
N MET A 182 0.58 -29.84 -19.92
CA MET A 182 1.07 -28.91 -18.91
C MET A 182 0.87 -27.46 -19.36
N VAL A 183 0.96 -26.51 -18.43
CA VAL A 183 0.96 -25.08 -18.77
C VAL A 183 2.29 -24.72 -19.44
N ASP A 184 2.24 -24.15 -20.65
CA ASP A 184 3.45 -23.72 -21.37
C ASP A 184 3.20 -22.46 -22.22
N VAL A 185 4.28 -21.85 -22.72
CA VAL A 185 4.25 -20.79 -23.72
C VAL A 185 3.83 -21.39 -25.06
N VAL A 186 2.59 -21.13 -25.46
CA VAL A 186 2.02 -21.64 -26.72
C VAL A 186 2.13 -20.66 -27.89
N ASN A 187 2.48 -19.40 -27.61
CA ASN A 187 2.75 -18.39 -28.63
C ASN A 187 3.57 -17.22 -28.05
N ALA A 188 4.42 -16.60 -28.86
CA ALA A 188 5.17 -15.39 -28.49
C ALA A 188 5.37 -14.49 -29.72
N SER A 189 4.98 -13.23 -29.58
CA SER A 189 5.01 -12.22 -30.65
C SER A 189 5.91 -11.06 -30.21
N PHE A 190 7.23 -11.20 -30.44
CA PHE A 190 8.23 -10.21 -30.02
C PHE A 190 8.98 -9.61 -31.20
N ALA A 191 9.47 -8.38 -31.03
CA ALA A 191 10.40 -7.78 -31.99
C ALA A 191 11.72 -8.59 -32.07
N PRO A 192 12.44 -8.57 -33.21
CA PRO A 192 13.71 -9.28 -33.37
C PRO A 192 14.72 -8.95 -32.25
N GLY A 193 15.32 -9.98 -31.67
CA GLY A 193 16.31 -9.85 -30.58
C GLY A 193 15.73 -9.53 -29.20
N LYS A 194 14.41 -9.57 -29.02
CA LYS A 194 13.74 -9.30 -27.73
C LYS A 194 13.27 -10.54 -26.98
N TYR A 195 13.34 -11.72 -27.59
CA TYR A 195 12.76 -12.95 -27.04
C TYR A 195 13.27 -13.27 -25.62
N ASP A 196 14.58 -13.44 -25.45
CA ASP A 196 15.19 -13.83 -24.16
C ASP A 196 14.90 -12.82 -23.04
N GLN A 197 14.76 -11.54 -23.38
CA GLN A 197 14.44 -10.48 -22.42
C GLN A 197 12.97 -10.55 -21.98
N LEU A 198 12.04 -10.64 -22.94
CA LEU A 198 10.61 -10.47 -22.69
C LEU A 198 9.93 -11.76 -22.25
N ILE A 199 10.47 -12.92 -22.60
CA ILE A 199 9.85 -14.21 -22.25
C ILE A 199 10.11 -14.62 -20.81
N LYS A 200 11.19 -14.15 -20.18
CA LYS A 200 11.64 -14.56 -18.84
C LYS A 200 10.56 -14.48 -17.76
N GLY A 201 9.64 -13.52 -17.92
CA GLY A 201 8.48 -13.39 -17.04
C GLY A 201 7.60 -14.63 -16.95
N SER A 202 7.44 -15.34 -18.07
CA SER A 202 6.61 -16.53 -18.19
C SER A 202 7.08 -17.67 -17.29
N GLU A 203 8.39 -17.84 -17.09
CA GLU A 203 8.99 -18.93 -16.32
C GLU A 203 8.47 -18.95 -14.88
N ASN A 204 8.46 -17.80 -14.21
CA ASN A 204 7.97 -17.69 -12.83
C ASN A 204 6.44 -17.85 -12.73
N ILE A 205 5.71 -17.51 -13.80
CA ILE A 205 4.26 -17.69 -13.85
C ILE A 205 3.92 -19.16 -14.03
N ILE A 206 4.62 -19.85 -14.94
CA ILE A 206 4.47 -21.29 -15.17
C ILE A 206 4.84 -22.05 -13.89
N ASP A 207 5.93 -21.67 -13.20
CA ASP A 207 6.31 -22.26 -11.92
C ASP A 207 5.18 -22.18 -10.89
N LEU A 208 4.54 -21.02 -10.72
CA LEU A 208 3.40 -20.88 -9.81
C LEU A 208 2.22 -21.78 -10.19
N LEU A 209 1.91 -21.90 -11.48
CA LEU A 209 0.77 -22.69 -11.94
C LEU A 209 1.04 -24.20 -11.89
N SER A 210 2.29 -24.64 -11.95
CA SER A 210 2.67 -26.06 -11.93
C SER A 210 2.15 -26.82 -10.70
N ASP A 211 1.98 -26.14 -9.56
CA ASP A 211 1.41 -26.72 -8.33
C ASP A 211 -0.04 -27.19 -8.45
N VAL A 212 -0.79 -26.63 -9.40
CA VAL A 212 -2.23 -26.82 -9.56
C VAL A 212 -2.63 -27.15 -10.99
N GLU A 213 -1.66 -27.30 -11.91
CA GLU A 213 -1.95 -27.40 -13.33
C GLU A 213 -2.84 -28.59 -13.67
N GLU A 214 -2.75 -29.71 -12.94
CA GLU A 214 -3.63 -30.87 -13.14
C GLU A 214 -5.13 -30.56 -12.95
N PHE A 215 -5.46 -29.52 -12.16
CA PHE A 215 -6.84 -29.10 -11.89
C PHE A 215 -7.30 -27.95 -12.80
N LEU A 216 -6.42 -27.42 -13.66
CA LEU A 216 -6.77 -26.31 -14.54
C LEU A 216 -7.47 -26.83 -15.81
N PRO A 217 -8.59 -26.20 -16.21
CA PRO A 217 -9.21 -26.47 -17.51
C PRO A 217 -8.35 -25.91 -18.65
N ASP A 218 -8.74 -26.20 -19.89
CA ASP A 218 -8.11 -25.64 -21.08
C ASP A 218 -8.23 -24.11 -21.08
N PHE A 219 -7.12 -23.43 -21.37
CA PHE A 219 -7.12 -21.97 -21.51
C PHE A 219 -6.04 -21.49 -22.48
N ARG A 220 -6.22 -20.26 -22.96
CA ARG A 220 -5.19 -19.46 -23.61
C ARG A 220 -5.26 -18.04 -23.07
N ALA A 221 -4.22 -17.60 -22.36
CA ALA A 221 -4.15 -16.32 -21.69
C ALA A 221 -2.97 -15.52 -22.25
N VAL A 222 -3.24 -14.30 -22.74
CA VAL A 222 -2.21 -13.45 -23.35
C VAL A 222 -1.72 -12.43 -22.36
N PHE A 223 -0.41 -12.31 -22.22
CA PHE A 223 0.28 -11.49 -21.24
C PHE A 223 1.06 -10.37 -21.92
N SER A 224 1.02 -9.19 -21.31
CA SER A 224 2.01 -8.15 -21.58
C SER A 224 3.32 -8.50 -20.88
N PRO A 225 4.48 -8.40 -21.57
CA PRO A 225 5.79 -8.65 -20.95
C PRO A 225 6.35 -7.41 -20.22
N HIS A 226 5.63 -6.28 -20.22
CA HIS A 226 6.11 -4.99 -19.71
C HIS A 226 5.62 -4.69 -18.29
N ASP A 227 6.35 -3.83 -17.57
CA ASP A 227 6.07 -3.48 -16.17
C ASP A 227 4.69 -2.79 -15.99
N GLY A 228 4.35 -1.84 -16.86
CA GLY A 228 3.17 -0.99 -16.72
C GLY A 228 1.94 -1.53 -17.47
N PRO A 229 0.71 -1.15 -17.06
CA PRO A 229 -0.49 -1.47 -17.83
C PRO A 229 -0.51 -0.72 -19.15
N ASN A 230 -1.25 -1.26 -20.12
CA ASN A 230 -1.35 -0.69 -21.47
C ASN A 230 -2.76 -0.74 -22.07
N ARG A 231 -3.76 -1.25 -21.35
CA ARG A 231 -5.16 -1.32 -21.76
C ARG A 231 -6.01 -0.23 -21.17
N LEU A 232 -5.81 1.00 -21.66
CA LEU A 232 -6.62 2.16 -21.24
C LEU A 232 -8.09 1.93 -21.61
N SER A 233 -8.97 2.02 -20.62
CA SER A 233 -10.41 1.92 -20.81
C SER A 233 -11.02 3.18 -21.43
N ASP A 234 -12.12 3.00 -22.16
CA ASP A 234 -13.12 4.04 -22.39
C ASP A 234 -14.29 3.80 -21.43
N TYR A 235 -14.74 4.85 -20.74
CA TYR A 235 -15.80 4.76 -19.75
C TYR A 235 -17.10 4.20 -20.34
N PHE A 236 -17.52 4.65 -21.51
CA PHE A 236 -18.80 4.22 -22.08
C PHE A 236 -18.74 2.77 -22.54
N VAL A 237 -17.61 2.35 -23.13
CA VAL A 237 -17.37 0.95 -23.52
C VAL A 237 -17.37 0.06 -22.28
N GLU A 238 -16.57 0.38 -21.27
CA GLU A 238 -16.47 -0.43 -20.05
C GLU A 238 -17.80 -0.47 -19.30
N ASN A 239 -18.50 0.67 -19.17
CA ASN A 239 -19.79 0.76 -18.50
C ASN A 239 -20.88 -0.05 -19.24
N ALA A 240 -20.93 0.01 -20.57
CA ALA A 240 -21.87 -0.79 -21.36
C ALA A 240 -21.62 -2.30 -21.18
N ALA A 241 -20.36 -2.71 -21.11
CA ALA A 241 -19.97 -4.09 -20.85
C ALA A 241 -20.33 -4.53 -19.42
N ARG A 242 -19.99 -3.74 -18.40
CA ARG A 242 -20.38 -4.00 -17.00
C ARG A 242 -21.90 -4.06 -16.81
N GLN A 243 -22.65 -3.17 -17.45
CA GLN A 243 -24.12 -3.18 -17.39
C GLN A 243 -24.69 -4.46 -18.03
N ALA A 244 -24.16 -4.87 -19.19
CA ALA A 244 -24.56 -6.12 -19.82
C ALA A 244 -24.27 -7.33 -18.93
N ALA A 245 -23.10 -7.37 -18.29
CA ALA A 245 -22.72 -8.41 -17.33
C ALA A 245 -23.68 -8.48 -16.14
N ALA A 246 -24.07 -7.32 -15.58
CA ALA A 246 -25.00 -7.23 -14.46
C ALA A 246 -26.43 -7.67 -14.85
N GLU A 247 -26.85 -7.38 -16.08
CA GLU A 247 -28.13 -7.80 -16.67
C GLU A 247 -28.12 -9.24 -17.20
N LYS A 248 -26.99 -9.97 -17.04
CA LYS A 248 -26.78 -11.33 -17.54
C LYS A 248 -27.05 -11.46 -19.05
N ARG A 249 -26.62 -10.47 -19.83
CA ARG A 249 -26.68 -10.45 -21.30
C ARG A 249 -25.32 -10.11 -21.90
N TYR A 250 -25.25 -10.18 -23.23
CA TYR A 250 -24.05 -9.84 -23.99
C TYR A 250 -24.24 -8.61 -24.88
N VAL A 251 -23.15 -7.87 -25.06
CA VAL A 251 -22.98 -6.86 -26.11
C VAL A 251 -21.99 -7.41 -27.12
N ARG A 252 -22.37 -7.39 -28.39
CA ARG A 252 -21.47 -7.77 -29.48
C ARG A 252 -20.45 -6.66 -29.69
N ARG A 253 -19.23 -7.02 -30.07
CA ARG A 253 -18.12 -6.09 -30.33
C ARG A 253 -18.48 -4.94 -31.27
N LYS A 254 -19.27 -5.24 -32.32
CA LYS A 254 -19.71 -4.23 -33.30
C LYS A 254 -20.71 -3.20 -32.73
N ASP A 255 -21.42 -3.56 -31.67
CA ASP A 255 -22.48 -2.77 -31.03
C ASP A 255 -21.96 -1.99 -29.81
N LEU A 256 -20.66 -2.11 -29.48
CA LEU A 256 -20.03 -1.32 -28.43
C LEU A 256 -20.12 0.18 -28.74
N PRO A 257 -20.28 1.03 -27.71
CA PRO A 257 -20.28 2.48 -27.86
C PRO A 257 -19.07 3.01 -28.62
N LYS A 258 -19.26 4.14 -29.30
CA LYS A 258 -18.14 4.85 -29.93
C LYS A 258 -17.27 5.48 -28.86
N ILE A 259 -15.96 5.26 -28.95
CA ILE A 259 -14.98 5.91 -28.07
C ILE A 259 -14.88 7.41 -28.36
N ASN A 260 -14.66 8.21 -27.32
CA ASN A 260 -14.30 9.62 -27.46
C ASN A 260 -12.85 9.82 -26.97
N PRO A 261 -11.86 9.93 -27.87
CA PRO A 261 -10.45 9.90 -27.50
C PRO A 261 -10.00 11.23 -26.91
N VAL A 262 -10.21 11.38 -25.59
CA VAL A 262 -9.76 12.54 -24.80
C VAL A 262 -8.55 12.20 -23.93
N GLY A 263 -7.83 11.12 -24.26
CA GLY A 263 -6.64 10.67 -23.54
C GLY A 263 -6.99 9.91 -22.26
N TRP A 264 -6.21 10.09 -21.19
CA TRP A 264 -6.36 9.37 -19.93
C TRP A 264 -7.75 9.50 -19.30
N ILE A 265 -8.36 10.68 -19.40
CA ILE A 265 -9.67 10.96 -18.82
C ILE A 265 -10.82 10.24 -19.55
N SER A 266 -10.54 9.55 -20.67
CA SER A 266 -11.55 8.75 -21.39
C SER A 266 -12.10 7.61 -20.53
N ALA A 267 -11.30 7.08 -19.58
CA ALA A 267 -11.71 6.02 -18.66
C ALA A 267 -12.63 6.49 -17.52
N CYS A 268 -12.72 7.81 -17.31
CA CYS A 268 -13.45 8.37 -16.19
C CYS A 268 -14.92 8.61 -16.53
N SER A 269 -15.81 8.39 -15.55
CA SER A 269 -17.23 8.78 -15.67
C SER A 269 -17.34 10.27 -16.01
N PRO A 270 -18.25 10.69 -16.91
CA PRO A 270 -18.53 12.11 -17.18
C PRO A 270 -18.81 12.94 -15.94
N GLU A 271 -19.33 12.33 -14.88
CA GLU A 271 -19.67 12.96 -13.60
C GLU A 271 -18.48 13.06 -12.65
N SER A 272 -17.40 12.31 -12.90
CA SER A 272 -16.27 12.26 -11.98
C SER A 272 -15.46 13.56 -11.99
N PRO A 273 -14.75 13.88 -10.89
CA PRO A 273 -13.83 15.02 -10.86
C PRO A 273 -12.82 15.05 -12.02
N GLY A 274 -12.37 13.88 -12.47
CA GLY A 274 -11.44 13.72 -13.60
C GLY A 274 -12.00 14.08 -14.98
N ARG A 275 -13.32 14.13 -15.14
CA ARG A 275 -13.99 14.55 -16.38
C ARG A 275 -14.68 15.91 -16.28
N ASN A 276 -15.25 16.21 -15.12
CA ASN A 276 -16.07 17.40 -14.94
C ASN A 276 -15.25 18.69 -14.74
N LYS A 277 -13.97 18.56 -14.34
CA LYS A 277 -13.05 19.70 -14.28
C LYS A 277 -12.27 19.80 -15.59
N SER A 278 -12.17 20.99 -16.17
CA SER A 278 -11.23 21.24 -17.26
C SER A 278 -9.82 21.04 -16.74
N ILE A 279 -9.19 19.96 -17.18
CA ILE A 279 -7.87 19.54 -16.73
C ILE A 279 -6.92 19.68 -17.91
N ASP A 280 -6.06 20.69 -17.87
CA ASP A 280 -4.93 20.77 -18.78
C ASP A 280 -3.83 19.81 -18.31
N LEU A 281 -3.88 18.58 -18.82
CA LEU A 281 -2.87 17.54 -18.57
C LEU A 281 -1.47 17.94 -19.06
N ASN A 282 -1.35 18.98 -19.89
CA ASN A 282 -0.06 19.52 -20.33
C ASN A 282 0.39 20.73 -19.50
N GLY A 283 -0.51 21.37 -18.77
CA GLY A 283 -0.27 22.55 -17.93
C GLY A 283 0.21 22.21 -16.52
N GLU A 284 0.48 23.25 -15.72
CA GLU A 284 0.92 23.10 -14.33
C GLU A 284 -0.13 22.38 -13.46
N PRO A 285 0.31 21.61 -12.44
CA PRO A 285 -0.62 20.98 -11.53
C PRO A 285 -1.46 22.02 -10.78
N PRO A 286 -2.71 21.71 -10.40
CA PRO A 286 -3.52 22.60 -9.59
C PRO A 286 -2.82 22.96 -8.26
N GLU A 287 -3.23 24.05 -7.62
CA GLU A 287 -2.73 24.40 -6.29
C GLU A 287 -3.06 23.32 -5.24
N LYS A 288 -2.20 23.17 -4.24
CA LYS A 288 -2.44 22.26 -3.12
C LYS A 288 -3.49 22.84 -2.19
N THR A 289 -4.36 21.99 -1.65
CA THR A 289 -5.31 22.40 -0.61
C THR A 289 -4.56 22.67 0.69
N THR A 290 -5.02 23.66 1.46
CA THR A 290 -4.46 23.98 2.78
C THR A 290 -4.94 23.04 3.88
N LYS A 291 -6.10 22.39 3.68
CA LYS A 291 -6.64 21.41 4.62
C LYS A 291 -5.77 20.16 4.70
N LYS A 292 -5.55 19.68 5.93
CA LYS A 292 -4.89 18.39 6.20
C LYS A 292 -5.83 17.25 5.85
N THR A 293 -5.30 16.27 5.13
CA THR A 293 -6.04 15.07 4.74
C THR A 293 -5.19 13.83 4.90
N PHE A 294 -5.83 12.67 5.12
CA PHE A 294 -5.20 11.36 5.22
C PHE A 294 -6.00 10.33 4.44
N ILE A 295 -5.39 9.24 4.00
CA ILE A 295 -6.09 8.15 3.32
C ILE A 295 -6.84 7.30 4.36
N HIS A 296 -8.16 7.11 4.22
CA HIS A 296 -8.92 6.09 4.96
C HIS A 296 -9.27 4.87 4.10
N ASP A 297 -9.37 5.05 2.77
CA ASP A 297 -9.50 3.97 1.79
C ASP A 297 -8.44 4.13 0.69
N HIS A 298 -7.45 3.24 0.69
CA HIS A 298 -6.32 3.36 -0.23
C HIS A 298 -6.70 3.02 -1.67
N ASN A 299 -7.64 2.11 -1.90
CA ASN A 299 -8.04 1.75 -3.26
C ASN A 299 -8.73 2.95 -3.93
N LEU A 300 -9.67 3.59 -3.24
CA LEU A 300 -10.31 4.82 -3.71
C LEU A 300 -9.29 5.95 -3.90
N ALA A 301 -8.35 6.11 -2.95
CA ALA A 301 -7.31 7.13 -3.03
C ALA A 301 -6.35 6.94 -4.22
N THR A 302 -6.16 5.72 -4.74
CA THR A 302 -5.34 5.47 -5.94
C THR A 302 -6.06 5.83 -7.26
N ASN A 303 -7.37 6.07 -7.25
CA ASN A 303 -8.15 6.26 -8.46
C ASN A 303 -7.98 7.69 -9.05
N PRO A 304 -7.34 7.85 -10.23
CA PRO A 304 -7.13 9.17 -10.81
C PRO A 304 -8.42 9.84 -11.33
N CYS A 305 -9.53 9.10 -11.49
CA CYS A 305 -10.82 9.68 -11.82
C CYS A 305 -11.49 10.39 -10.63
N LEU A 306 -11.16 9.97 -9.40
CA LEU A 306 -11.56 10.62 -8.15
C LEU A 306 -10.53 11.68 -7.72
N HIS A 307 -9.25 11.41 -7.98
CA HIS A 307 -8.10 12.25 -7.62
C HIS A 307 -7.31 12.68 -8.87
N PRO A 308 -7.79 13.67 -9.64
CA PRO A 308 -7.19 13.96 -10.94
C PRO A 308 -5.77 14.50 -10.86
N ARG A 309 -5.34 14.99 -9.69
CA ARG A 309 -3.95 15.39 -9.41
C ARG A 309 -2.95 14.28 -9.76
N HIS A 310 -3.36 13.01 -9.69
CA HIS A 310 -2.49 11.88 -10.03
C HIS A 310 -1.90 11.97 -11.42
N PHE A 311 -2.65 12.50 -12.40
CA PHE A 311 -2.17 12.68 -13.77
C PHE A 311 -0.95 13.62 -13.88
N TRP A 312 -0.76 14.52 -12.92
CA TRP A 312 0.40 15.42 -12.88
C TRP A 312 1.54 14.93 -12.00
N HIS A 313 1.31 13.96 -11.11
CA HIS A 313 2.29 13.56 -10.09
C HIS A 313 2.86 12.16 -10.28
N HIS A 314 2.40 11.41 -11.30
CA HIS A 314 2.92 10.08 -11.60
C HIS A 314 3.58 9.98 -12.97
N GLY A 315 4.78 9.39 -13.01
CA GLY A 315 5.52 9.18 -14.25
C GLY A 315 4.79 8.31 -15.29
N HIS A 316 3.93 7.38 -14.87
CA HIS A 316 3.04 6.62 -15.76
C HIS A 316 2.18 7.54 -16.65
N PHE A 317 1.54 8.57 -16.07
CA PHE A 317 0.70 9.49 -16.83
C PHE A 317 1.53 10.55 -17.56
N LEU A 318 2.54 11.12 -16.87
CA LEU A 318 3.41 12.17 -17.38
C LEU A 318 4.21 11.75 -18.62
N SER A 319 4.47 10.46 -18.79
CA SER A 319 5.19 9.92 -19.95
C SER A 319 4.41 10.05 -21.26
N TYR A 320 3.09 10.28 -21.21
CA TYR A 320 2.21 10.28 -22.37
C TYR A 320 1.40 11.59 -22.55
N GLY A 321 1.73 12.66 -21.79
CA GLY A 321 1.02 13.93 -21.87
C GLY A 321 -0.48 13.76 -21.58
N LYS A 322 -1.34 14.05 -22.57
CA LYS A 322 -2.80 13.82 -22.46
C LYS A 322 -3.18 12.34 -22.31
N GLY A 323 -2.29 11.41 -22.64
CA GLY A 323 -2.53 9.97 -22.60
C GLY A 323 -2.81 9.37 -23.97
N PRO A 324 -2.73 8.03 -24.09
CA PRO A 324 -3.06 7.31 -25.31
C PRO A 324 -4.57 7.39 -25.61
N ASN A 325 -4.95 7.02 -26.83
CA ASN A 325 -6.36 6.78 -27.14
C ASN A 325 -6.82 5.52 -26.39
N PRO A 326 -8.04 5.51 -25.83
CA PRO A 326 -8.58 4.29 -25.24
C PRO A 326 -8.82 3.23 -26.30
N GLU A 327 -8.84 1.97 -25.88
CA GLU A 327 -9.18 0.86 -26.76
C GLU A 327 -10.68 0.86 -27.07
N ARG A 328 -11.04 0.55 -28.32
CA ARG A 328 -12.45 0.35 -28.71
C ARG A 328 -13.00 -0.96 -28.15
N ASP A 329 -12.16 -1.98 -28.13
CA ASP A 329 -12.54 -3.32 -27.72
C ASP A 329 -12.14 -3.57 -26.26
N MET A 330 -12.93 -4.37 -25.55
CA MET A 330 -12.50 -4.91 -24.26
C MET A 330 -11.49 -6.03 -24.50
N VAL A 331 -10.22 -5.77 -24.22
CA VAL A 331 -9.11 -6.69 -24.52
C VAL A 331 -8.65 -7.42 -23.23
N PRO A 332 -8.87 -8.73 -23.10
CA PRO A 332 -8.49 -9.48 -21.89
C PRO A 332 -6.98 -9.82 -21.90
N GLU A 333 -6.13 -8.80 -21.70
CA GLU A 333 -4.68 -8.95 -21.59
C GLU A 333 -4.23 -8.96 -20.12
N PHE A 334 -3.49 -9.99 -19.72
CA PHE A 334 -2.89 -10.10 -18.40
C PHE A 334 -1.66 -9.19 -18.26
N SER A 335 -1.46 -8.61 -17.09
CA SER A 335 -0.28 -7.81 -16.77
C SER A 335 0.13 -7.94 -15.31
N TYR A 336 1.39 -7.60 -15.03
CA TYR A 336 1.91 -7.60 -13.66
C TYR A 336 1.31 -6.54 -12.75
N CYS A 337 0.87 -5.42 -13.32
CA CYS A 337 0.10 -4.41 -12.60
C CYS A 337 -0.92 -3.73 -13.51
N SER A 338 -1.92 -3.13 -12.87
CA SER A 338 -2.91 -2.30 -13.54
C SER A 338 -3.39 -1.19 -12.60
N SER A 339 -3.89 -0.10 -13.17
CA SER A 339 -4.47 1.03 -12.41
C SER A 339 -6.00 1.03 -12.52
N ASN A 340 -6.67 1.91 -11.78
CA ASN A 340 -8.14 2.05 -11.83
C ASN A 340 -8.71 2.54 -13.19
N ILE A 341 -7.88 2.93 -14.15
CA ILE A 341 -8.31 3.35 -15.50
C ILE A 341 -7.93 2.36 -16.61
N HIS A 342 -7.35 1.22 -16.23
CA HIS A 342 -6.91 0.20 -17.17
C HIS A 342 -7.68 -1.11 -16.91
N HIS A 343 -8.10 -1.78 -17.97
CA HIS A 343 -8.81 -3.08 -17.90
C HIS A 343 -7.88 -4.28 -18.10
N ASN A 344 -6.57 -4.10 -17.90
CA ASN A 344 -5.65 -5.24 -17.82
C ASN A 344 -6.05 -6.16 -16.66
N ILE A 345 -5.92 -7.48 -16.85
CA ILE A 345 -6.18 -8.51 -15.83
C ILE A 345 -4.93 -8.67 -14.97
N ARG A 346 -5.02 -8.35 -13.67
CA ARG A 346 -3.87 -8.37 -12.76
C ARG A 346 -3.55 -9.80 -12.31
N ILE A 347 -2.26 -10.14 -12.28
CA ILE A 347 -1.77 -11.42 -11.76
C ILE A 347 -1.17 -11.30 -10.36
N PRO A 348 -1.06 -12.40 -9.60
CA PRO A 348 -0.21 -12.44 -8.42
C PRO A 348 1.26 -12.43 -8.84
N THR A 349 1.85 -11.25 -8.89
CA THR A 349 3.19 -11.06 -9.48
C THR A 349 4.31 -11.71 -8.65
N PRO A 350 5.07 -12.68 -9.21
CA PRO A 350 6.21 -13.32 -8.52
C PRO A 350 7.49 -12.48 -8.52
N TYR A 351 7.53 -11.42 -9.33
CA TYR A 351 8.71 -10.56 -9.42
C TYR A 351 9.00 -9.86 -8.08
N GLY A 352 10.24 -10.03 -7.60
CA GLY A 352 10.67 -9.44 -6.32
C GLY A 352 10.10 -10.13 -5.08
N TRP A 353 9.44 -11.28 -5.23
CA TRP A 353 8.94 -12.06 -4.10
C TRP A 353 10.07 -12.66 -3.28
N VAL A 354 9.89 -12.69 -1.96
CA VAL A 354 10.79 -13.33 -0.99
C VAL A 354 9.93 -14.02 0.08
N ASP A 355 10.38 -15.17 0.57
CA ASP A 355 9.67 -15.88 1.64
C ASP A 355 9.86 -15.21 3.01
N ASP A 356 11.11 -14.92 3.36
CA ASP A 356 11.53 -14.20 4.56
C ASP A 356 12.81 -13.39 4.24
N ILE A 357 13.22 -12.49 5.13
CA ILE A 357 14.48 -11.73 5.01
C ILE A 357 15.63 -12.59 5.53
N LEU A 358 16.02 -13.63 4.77
CA LEU A 358 17.10 -14.51 5.15
C LEU A 358 18.48 -14.03 4.66
N PRO A 359 19.55 -14.24 5.47
CA PRO A 359 19.51 -14.63 6.89
C PRO A 359 18.90 -13.51 7.77
N ARG A 360 18.17 -13.88 8.83
CA ARG A 360 17.51 -12.92 9.76
C ARG A 360 18.48 -11.97 10.47
N SER A 361 19.77 -12.29 10.50
CA SER A 361 20.82 -11.34 10.93
C SER A 361 20.83 -10.03 10.14
N ASN A 362 20.17 -9.99 8.99
CA ASN A 362 20.08 -8.82 8.11
C ASN A 362 18.82 -7.98 8.34
N ASP A 363 18.02 -8.29 9.36
CA ASP A 363 16.84 -7.51 9.72
C ASP A 363 16.68 -7.53 11.24
N PRO A 364 17.28 -6.55 11.95
CA PRO A 364 17.20 -6.45 13.40
C PRO A 364 15.76 -6.41 13.90
N GLU A 365 15.54 -6.88 15.13
CA GLU A 365 14.28 -6.64 15.84
C GLU A 365 14.03 -5.12 15.95
N TRP A 366 12.77 -4.71 16.08
CA TRP A 366 12.39 -3.28 16.05
C TRP A 366 13.25 -2.39 16.96
N ASP A 367 13.54 -2.85 18.18
CA ASP A 367 14.32 -2.11 19.17
C ASP A 367 15.82 -2.05 18.87
N ASP A 368 16.32 -2.99 18.09
CA ASP A 368 17.73 -3.08 17.71
C ASP A 368 18.02 -2.29 16.43
N LYS A 369 16.99 -1.77 15.75
CA LYS A 369 17.14 -0.90 14.58
C LYS A 369 17.66 0.48 15.01
N VAL A 370 18.81 0.84 14.46
CA VAL A 370 19.61 1.99 14.93
C VAL A 370 19.29 3.31 14.22
N ASP A 371 18.60 3.29 13.07
CA ASP A 371 18.24 4.50 12.33
C ASP A 371 16.73 4.76 12.38
N GLU A 372 16.37 5.90 12.94
CA GLU A 372 14.98 6.33 13.13
C GLU A 372 14.51 7.31 12.05
N ARG A 373 15.27 7.44 10.96
CA ARG A 373 14.86 8.24 9.80
C ARG A 373 14.05 7.40 8.83
N LEU A 374 13.21 8.05 8.03
CA LEU A 374 12.52 7.42 6.91
C LEU A 374 13.49 7.13 5.77
N LEU A 375 13.71 5.85 5.47
CA LEU A 375 14.59 5.42 4.41
C LEU A 375 13.90 5.39 3.04
N TRP A 376 14.59 5.94 2.04
CA TRP A 376 14.45 5.52 0.66
C TRP A 376 15.79 5.51 -0.09
N ARG A 377 16.06 4.37 -0.76
CA ARG A 377 17.15 4.21 -1.73
C ARG A 377 16.63 3.49 -2.97
N GLY A 378 16.63 4.17 -4.11
CA GLY A 378 16.19 3.60 -5.38
C GLY A 378 16.83 4.29 -6.58
N SER A 379 16.67 3.70 -7.76
CA SER A 379 17.11 4.30 -9.02
C SER A 379 16.14 5.40 -9.49
N SER A 380 16.54 6.17 -10.50
CA SER A 380 15.72 7.18 -11.19
C SER A 380 14.72 6.58 -12.20
N THR A 381 14.11 5.42 -11.91
CA THR A 381 13.01 4.88 -12.74
C THR A 381 11.69 5.63 -12.47
N GLY A 382 10.64 5.31 -13.23
CA GLY A 382 9.32 5.91 -13.11
C GLY A 382 8.96 6.82 -14.28
N ILE A 383 9.95 7.39 -14.97
CA ILE A 383 9.80 8.15 -16.21
C ILE A 383 11.16 8.25 -16.92
N PHE A 384 11.17 8.40 -18.24
CA PHE A 384 12.37 8.81 -18.96
C PHE A 384 12.63 10.31 -18.75
N HIS A 385 13.79 10.70 -18.23
CA HIS A 385 14.13 12.09 -17.93
C HIS A 385 14.77 12.75 -19.14
N SER A 386 14.07 13.72 -19.71
CA SER A 386 14.62 14.55 -20.77
C SER A 386 13.99 15.93 -20.81
N LYS A 387 14.53 16.82 -21.63
CA LYS A 387 13.87 18.11 -21.95
C LYS A 387 12.48 17.96 -22.57
N LYS A 388 12.14 16.77 -23.10
CA LYS A 388 10.84 16.48 -23.73
C LYS A 388 9.81 15.91 -22.75
N THR A 389 10.22 15.56 -21.54
CA THR A 389 9.33 14.95 -20.54
C THR A 389 9.17 15.86 -19.33
N ARG A 390 8.04 15.72 -18.64
CA ARG A 390 7.72 16.50 -17.43
C ARG A 390 8.24 15.81 -16.16
N TRP A 391 9.44 15.23 -16.24
CA TRP A 391 9.99 14.36 -15.19
C TRP A 391 10.09 15.05 -13.81
N GLN A 392 10.19 16.38 -13.79
CA GLN A 392 10.23 17.21 -12.59
C GLN A 392 9.05 16.98 -11.66
N ASN A 393 7.92 16.52 -12.19
CA ASN A 393 6.69 16.28 -11.43
C ASN A 393 6.48 14.79 -11.11
N SER A 394 7.39 13.90 -11.51
CA SER A 394 7.25 12.47 -11.26
C SER A 394 7.39 12.11 -9.77
N HIS A 395 6.67 11.08 -9.33
CA HIS A 395 6.57 10.66 -7.93
C HIS A 395 7.92 10.49 -7.21
N ARG A 396 8.94 9.91 -7.85
CA ARG A 396 10.28 9.78 -7.22
C ARG A 396 11.01 11.10 -7.11
N ILE A 397 10.87 11.97 -8.11
CA ILE A 397 11.45 13.31 -8.08
C ILE A 397 10.76 14.16 -7.01
N SER A 398 9.44 14.05 -6.88
CA SER A 398 8.66 14.65 -5.80
C SER A 398 9.14 14.17 -4.43
N LEU A 399 9.35 12.86 -4.24
CA LEU A 399 9.90 12.31 -2.99
C LEU A 399 11.27 12.91 -2.65
N LEU A 400 12.19 12.94 -3.62
CA LEU A 400 13.53 13.51 -3.43
C LEU A 400 13.47 15.00 -3.06
N ARG A 401 12.61 15.77 -3.72
CA ARG A 401 12.41 17.21 -3.43
C ARG A 401 11.82 17.40 -2.04
N VAL A 402 10.73 16.72 -1.72
CA VAL A 402 10.02 16.84 -0.43
C VAL A 402 10.93 16.49 0.74
N ALA A 403 11.74 15.43 0.60
CA ALA A 403 12.63 14.97 1.66
C ALA A 403 13.91 15.82 1.83
N ASN A 404 14.39 16.48 0.77
CA ASN A 404 15.65 17.22 0.80
C ASN A 404 15.47 18.75 0.71
N ASP A 405 14.24 19.26 0.64
CA ASP A 405 13.97 20.70 0.67
C ASP A 405 14.25 21.26 2.07
N LEU A 406 15.15 22.25 2.14
CA LEU A 406 15.52 22.93 3.39
C LEU A 406 14.90 24.34 3.48
N LYS A 407 14.26 24.82 2.42
CA LYS A 407 13.80 26.21 2.33
C LYS A 407 12.42 26.41 2.94
N GLY A 408 12.32 27.44 3.78
CA GLY A 408 11.06 27.88 4.37
C GLY A 408 10.56 27.00 5.51
N THR A 409 9.25 27.08 5.75
CA THR A 409 8.54 26.32 6.77
C THR A 409 7.51 25.40 6.15
N MET A 410 6.95 24.53 6.97
CA MET A 410 5.80 23.71 6.63
C MET A 410 4.89 23.56 7.85
N ALA A 411 3.59 23.52 7.61
CA ALA A 411 2.59 23.17 8.59
C ALA A 411 2.56 21.66 8.82
N ILE A 412 2.63 21.21 10.07
CA ILE A 412 2.42 19.80 10.47
C ILE A 412 1.45 19.70 11.65
N LEU A 413 0.71 18.61 11.76
CA LEU A 413 -0.02 18.27 12.98
C LEU A 413 0.95 17.96 14.12
N SER A 414 0.62 18.40 15.32
CA SER A 414 1.45 18.16 16.49
C SER A 414 1.46 16.66 16.83
N PRO A 415 2.64 16.02 16.97
CA PRO A 415 2.71 14.62 17.39
C PRO A 415 2.47 14.45 18.90
N LYS A 416 2.55 15.56 19.66
CA LYS A 416 2.52 15.56 21.14
C LYS A 416 1.11 15.41 21.71
N THR A 417 0.10 15.50 20.85
CA THR A 417 -1.30 15.42 21.22
C THR A 417 -1.67 13.98 21.56
N SER A 418 -2.28 13.78 22.72
CA SER A 418 -2.84 12.49 23.15
C SER A 418 -4.10 12.12 22.37
N ASN A 419 -4.58 10.89 22.56
CA ASN A 419 -5.83 10.40 21.95
C ASN A 419 -7.10 10.88 22.69
N THR A 420 -6.96 11.80 23.66
CA THR A 420 -8.08 12.33 24.47
C THR A 420 -8.29 13.83 24.32
N GLU A 421 -7.46 14.49 23.51
CA GLU A 421 -7.51 15.94 23.33
C GLU A 421 -7.48 16.31 21.84
N PRO A 422 -7.97 17.52 21.49
CA PRO A 422 -7.94 17.99 20.10
C PRO A 422 -6.52 18.10 19.53
N VAL A 423 -6.34 17.72 18.26
CA VAL A 423 -5.07 17.83 17.53
C VAL A 423 -4.61 19.29 17.37
N GLY A 424 -5.56 20.22 17.33
CA GLY A 424 -5.31 21.64 17.18
C GLY A 424 -4.95 22.02 15.74
N GLU A 425 -4.71 23.31 15.54
CA GLU A 425 -4.23 23.82 14.26
C GLU A 425 -2.80 23.32 13.97
N PRO A 426 -2.45 23.08 12.69
CA PRO A 426 -1.10 22.72 12.31
C PRO A 426 -0.06 23.75 12.82
N ILE A 427 1.08 23.25 13.28
CA ILE A 427 2.21 24.05 13.73
C ILE A 427 3.22 24.25 12.60
N GLU A 428 3.77 25.46 12.50
CA GLU A 428 4.80 25.78 11.51
C GLU A 428 6.19 25.34 12.00
N VAL A 429 6.85 24.50 11.20
CA VAL A 429 8.20 24.01 11.47
C VAL A 429 9.15 24.32 10.34
N ARG A 430 10.41 24.65 10.67
CA ARG A 430 11.45 24.91 9.66
C ARG A 430 11.88 23.61 9.02
N LYS A 431 11.76 23.50 7.69
CA LYS A 431 12.16 22.29 6.95
C LYS A 431 13.63 21.94 7.16
N ALA A 432 14.50 22.95 7.21
CA ALA A 432 15.93 22.78 7.51
C ALA A 432 16.23 22.11 8.86
N ARG A 433 15.31 22.17 9.83
CA ARG A 433 15.44 21.48 11.13
C ARG A 433 14.85 20.08 11.10
N LEU A 434 13.73 19.91 10.40
CA LEU A 434 12.97 18.66 10.41
C LEU A 434 13.55 17.63 9.43
N ASN A 435 13.64 17.99 8.14
CA ASN A 435 13.93 17.05 7.05
C ASN A 435 15.24 16.26 7.25
N PRO A 436 16.39 16.90 7.55
CA PRO A 436 17.64 16.16 7.78
C PRO A 436 17.60 15.23 9.00
N GLY A 437 16.76 15.55 9.99
CA GLY A 437 16.64 14.81 11.24
C GLY A 437 15.73 13.58 11.15
N ILE A 438 14.76 13.57 10.23
CA ILE A 438 13.75 12.50 10.15
C ILE A 438 13.75 11.74 8.82
N MET A 439 14.48 12.18 7.79
CA MET A 439 14.47 11.53 6.48
C MET A 439 15.88 11.19 6.00
N ASP A 440 16.01 10.02 5.39
CA ASP A 440 17.18 9.61 4.63
C ASP A 440 16.78 9.09 3.25
N VAL A 441 16.55 10.02 2.33
CA VAL A 441 16.03 9.77 0.98
C VAL A 441 17.06 10.22 -0.06
N ALA A 442 17.55 9.30 -0.87
CA ALA A 442 18.52 9.58 -1.92
C ALA A 442 18.37 8.60 -3.08
N PHE A 443 18.77 9.03 -4.29
CA PHE A 443 18.96 8.10 -5.38
C PHE A 443 20.15 7.18 -5.12
N ALA A 444 20.12 5.99 -5.70
CA ALA A 444 21.11 4.94 -5.51
C ALA A 444 21.84 4.59 -6.82
N GLY A 445 23.17 4.62 -6.79
CA GLY A 445 24.03 4.36 -7.95
C GLY A 445 24.12 5.56 -8.89
N ASP A 446 24.10 5.29 -10.19
CA ASP A 446 24.14 6.32 -11.25
C ASP A 446 22.75 6.56 -11.84
N PRO A 447 22.51 7.75 -12.43
CA PRO A 447 21.27 8.04 -13.13
C PRO A 447 21.06 7.10 -14.31
N ILE A 448 19.84 6.59 -14.41
CA ILE A 448 19.35 5.78 -15.53
C ILE A 448 18.05 6.37 -16.07
N MET A 449 17.59 5.89 -17.24
CA MET A 449 16.37 6.37 -17.90
C MET A 449 16.41 7.89 -18.13
N CYS A 450 17.51 8.38 -18.72
CA CYS A 450 17.70 9.79 -19.01
C CYS A 450 18.56 9.98 -20.26
N ASP A 451 18.39 11.11 -20.96
CA ASP A 451 19.37 11.53 -21.96
C ASP A 451 20.67 12.01 -21.27
N PRO A 452 21.84 11.98 -21.94
CA PRO A 452 23.13 12.28 -21.29
C PRO A 452 23.21 13.65 -20.59
N GLU A 453 22.59 14.69 -21.17
CA GLU A 453 22.58 16.03 -20.58
C GLU A 453 21.73 16.05 -19.32
N THR A 454 20.54 15.45 -19.38
CA THR A 454 19.63 15.36 -18.23
C THR A 454 20.21 14.48 -17.13
N CYS A 455 20.86 13.35 -17.43
CA CYS A 455 21.57 12.54 -16.44
C CYS A 455 22.63 13.36 -15.68
N SER A 456 23.43 14.13 -16.43
CA SER A 456 24.46 15.01 -15.87
C SER A 456 23.86 16.11 -14.98
N HIS A 457 22.67 16.58 -15.32
CA HIS A 457 21.94 17.56 -14.52
C HIS A 457 21.37 16.94 -13.22
N LEU A 458 20.74 15.76 -13.29
CA LEU A 458 20.20 15.06 -12.13
C LEU A 458 21.28 14.77 -11.07
N MET A 459 22.50 14.43 -11.50
CA MET A 459 23.67 14.26 -10.61
C MET A 459 24.03 15.52 -9.83
N LYS A 460 23.73 16.71 -10.35
CA LYS A 460 24.06 17.99 -9.71
C LYS A 460 22.99 18.47 -8.73
N ILE A 461 21.72 18.11 -8.96
CA ILE A 461 20.59 18.69 -8.23
C ILE A 461 19.97 17.78 -7.17
N PHE A 462 20.31 16.49 -7.15
CA PHE A 462 19.80 15.53 -6.18
C PHE A 462 20.93 14.81 -5.44
N PRO A 463 20.66 14.32 -4.21
CA PRO A 463 21.59 13.45 -3.51
C PRO A 463 21.63 12.06 -4.17
N TRP A 464 22.85 11.63 -4.51
CA TRP A 464 23.16 10.28 -4.99
C TRP A 464 24.05 9.58 -3.97
N ARG A 465 23.71 8.34 -3.64
CA ARG A 465 24.46 7.50 -2.69
C ARG A 465 24.66 6.11 -3.28
N ARG A 466 25.53 5.33 -2.67
CA ARG A 466 25.69 3.91 -3.05
C ARG A 466 24.39 3.14 -2.81
N ARG A 467 24.22 2.05 -3.54
CA ARG A 467 23.19 1.06 -3.25
C ARG A 467 23.41 0.49 -1.85
N GLN A 468 22.31 0.27 -1.12
CA GLN A 468 22.32 -0.41 0.16
C GLN A 468 22.04 -1.90 -0.04
N SER A 469 22.68 -2.74 0.78
CA SER A 469 22.30 -4.13 0.93
C SER A 469 20.97 -4.24 1.67
N VAL A 470 20.37 -5.44 1.68
CA VAL A 470 19.17 -5.69 2.49
C VAL A 470 19.44 -5.48 3.97
N GLN A 471 20.63 -5.88 4.45
CA GLN A 471 21.07 -5.67 5.82
C GLN A 471 21.11 -4.18 6.20
N GLU A 472 21.76 -3.36 5.39
CA GLU A 472 21.90 -1.93 5.66
C GLU A 472 20.56 -1.18 5.61
N ALA A 473 19.64 -1.64 4.77
CA ALA A 473 18.28 -1.10 4.74
C ALA A 473 17.45 -1.58 5.95
N GLY A 474 17.75 -2.78 6.48
CA GLY A 474 17.12 -3.35 7.66
C GLY A 474 17.39 -2.59 8.96
N ASP A 475 18.46 -1.79 9.02
CA ASP A 475 18.79 -0.98 10.20
C ASP A 475 17.81 0.18 10.45
N TYR A 476 16.89 0.47 9.53
CA TYR A 476 15.97 1.59 9.60
C TYR A 476 14.60 1.17 10.13
N LYS A 477 14.07 1.88 11.15
CA LYS A 477 12.71 1.65 11.68
C LYS A 477 11.62 1.99 10.68
N TYR A 478 11.84 2.99 9.83
CA TYR A 478 10.83 3.54 8.92
C TYR A 478 11.32 3.46 7.47
N VAL A 479 10.50 2.95 6.55
CA VAL A 479 10.84 2.82 5.13
C VAL A 479 9.67 3.29 4.26
N ILE A 480 9.94 3.90 3.11
CA ILE A 480 8.89 4.25 2.14
C ILE A 480 8.98 3.40 0.86
N ASP A 481 7.83 2.85 0.48
CA ASP A 481 7.57 2.20 -0.79
C ASP A 481 6.91 3.19 -1.75
N VAL A 482 7.52 3.36 -2.92
CA VAL A 482 7.00 4.19 -4.01
C VAL A 482 7.20 3.45 -5.32
N ASP A 483 6.29 3.68 -6.25
CA ASP A 483 6.24 3.06 -7.57
C ASP A 483 7.52 3.25 -8.39
N GLY A 484 7.67 2.43 -9.44
CA GLY A 484 8.68 2.56 -10.47
C GLY A 484 8.03 2.91 -11.81
N ASN A 485 8.48 2.24 -12.88
CA ASN A 485 7.81 2.34 -14.18
C ASN A 485 6.38 1.76 -14.09
N GLY A 486 6.24 0.62 -13.40
CA GLY A 486 4.98 0.07 -12.89
C GLY A 486 4.92 0.13 -11.36
N TRP A 487 4.26 -0.84 -10.75
CA TRP A 487 4.22 -1.02 -9.30
C TRP A 487 5.62 -1.23 -8.69
N SER A 488 5.74 -1.05 -7.37
CA SER A 488 6.98 -1.32 -6.65
C SER A 488 7.15 -2.81 -6.33
N GLY A 489 8.01 -3.49 -7.08
CA GLY A 489 8.45 -4.86 -6.75
C GLY A 489 9.23 -5.00 -5.43
N ARG A 490 9.45 -3.91 -4.67
CA ARG A 490 10.12 -3.95 -3.36
C ARG A 490 9.15 -4.20 -2.21
N PHE A 491 7.86 -3.93 -2.40
CA PHE A 491 6.91 -3.89 -1.29
C PHE A 491 6.89 -5.19 -0.50
N LYS A 492 6.85 -6.36 -1.17
CA LYS A 492 6.93 -7.68 -0.53
C LYS A 492 8.11 -7.79 0.44
N ARG A 493 9.32 -7.43 0.00
CA ARG A 493 10.51 -7.48 0.86
C ARG A 493 10.43 -6.45 2.01
N LEU A 494 9.93 -5.25 1.74
CA LEU A 494 9.82 -4.19 2.77
C LEU A 494 8.82 -4.58 3.87
N ILE A 495 7.63 -5.05 3.52
CA ILE A 495 6.62 -5.45 4.51
C ILE A 495 6.99 -6.75 5.24
N THR A 496 7.88 -7.57 4.67
CA THR A 496 8.44 -8.75 5.35
C THR A 496 9.53 -8.39 6.36
N SER A 497 10.04 -7.16 6.36
CA SER A 497 11.02 -6.69 7.33
C SER A 497 10.38 -6.34 8.68
N ASN A 498 11.19 -6.05 9.69
CA ASN A 498 10.73 -5.50 10.97
C ASN A 498 10.52 -3.98 10.94
N SER A 499 10.44 -3.34 9.77
CA SER A 499 10.29 -1.87 9.64
C SER A 499 8.85 -1.46 9.33
N LEU A 500 8.46 -0.26 9.75
CA LEU A 500 7.17 0.33 9.40
C LEU A 500 7.23 0.86 7.97
N VAL A 501 6.35 0.33 7.11
CA VAL A 501 6.28 0.71 5.70
C VAL A 501 5.24 1.82 5.49
N PHE A 502 5.69 2.92 4.90
CA PHE A 502 4.85 3.94 4.28
C PHE A 502 4.70 3.63 2.80
N LYS A 503 3.50 3.57 2.23
CA LYS A 503 3.28 3.19 0.81
C LYS A 503 2.53 4.27 0.06
N ALA A 504 3.13 4.78 -1.01
CA ALA A 504 2.49 5.68 -1.97
C ALA A 504 2.48 5.04 -3.36
N THR A 505 1.29 4.76 -3.89
CA THR A 505 1.14 4.06 -5.17
C THR A 505 -0.12 4.49 -5.93
N ILE A 506 -0.12 4.32 -7.26
CA ILE A 506 -1.33 4.40 -8.11
C ILE A 506 -1.85 3.03 -8.54
N TYR A 507 -1.17 1.95 -8.14
CA TYR A 507 -1.45 0.60 -8.59
C TYR A 507 -2.06 -0.23 -7.46
N PRO A 508 -3.38 -0.46 -7.48
CA PRO A 508 -3.96 -1.58 -6.77
C PRO A 508 -3.31 -2.87 -7.26
N GLU A 509 -2.77 -3.65 -6.35
CA GLU A 509 -2.14 -4.95 -6.61
C GLU A 509 -3.09 -6.09 -6.21
N TRP A 510 -2.79 -7.31 -6.63
CA TRP A 510 -3.65 -8.49 -6.45
C TRP A 510 -4.08 -8.78 -5.00
N TYR A 511 -3.31 -8.32 -4.01
CA TYR A 511 -3.56 -8.53 -2.58
C TYR A 511 -4.40 -7.41 -1.94
N ILE A 512 -4.89 -6.42 -2.70
CA ILE A 512 -5.52 -5.20 -2.16
C ILE A 512 -6.71 -5.49 -1.24
N ASP A 513 -7.53 -6.50 -1.53
CA ASP A 513 -8.66 -6.90 -0.69
C ASP A 513 -8.23 -7.70 0.56
N ARG A 514 -6.99 -8.19 0.55
CA ARG A 514 -6.43 -9.07 1.58
C ARG A 514 -5.46 -8.35 2.50
N ILE A 515 -5.15 -7.08 2.25
CA ILE A 515 -4.33 -6.22 3.11
C ILE A 515 -5.17 -5.05 3.64
N ALA A 516 -4.88 -4.61 4.86
CA ALA A 516 -5.54 -3.45 5.48
C ALA A 516 -4.53 -2.30 5.71
N PRO A 517 -4.75 -1.10 5.12
CA PRO A 517 -4.00 0.10 5.50
C PRO A 517 -4.24 0.44 6.98
N TRP A 518 -3.28 1.09 7.63
CA TRP A 518 -3.25 1.40 9.08
C TRP A 518 -3.17 0.19 10.03
N VAL A 519 -3.34 -1.03 9.53
CA VAL A 519 -3.08 -2.28 10.27
C VAL A 519 -1.73 -2.89 9.89
N HIS A 520 -1.42 -2.91 8.59
CA HIS A 520 -0.23 -3.60 8.05
C HIS A 520 0.83 -2.63 7.49
N TYR A 521 0.42 -1.43 7.10
CA TYR A 521 1.29 -0.38 6.54
C TYR A 521 0.59 0.97 6.64
N VAL A 522 1.33 2.06 6.46
CA VAL A 522 0.80 3.43 6.44
C VAL A 522 0.58 3.87 4.98
N PRO A 523 -0.67 4.07 4.51
CA PRO A 523 -0.91 4.63 3.17
C PRO A 523 -0.53 6.11 3.15
N ILE A 524 0.12 6.54 2.07
CA ILE A 524 0.56 7.92 1.85
C ILE A 524 0.02 8.42 0.52
N GLN A 525 -0.51 9.65 0.51
CA GLN A 525 -1.00 10.30 -0.69
C GLN A 525 0.10 10.45 -1.74
N LEU A 526 -0.27 10.35 -3.01
CA LEU A 526 0.70 10.35 -4.10
C LEU A 526 1.52 11.64 -4.19
N ASP A 527 0.94 12.78 -3.82
CA ASP A 527 1.64 14.07 -3.81
C ASP A 527 2.40 14.35 -2.50
N LEU A 528 2.48 13.33 -1.64
CA LEU A 528 3.20 13.25 -0.36
C LEU A 528 2.74 14.30 0.67
N SER A 529 1.51 14.81 0.53
CA SER A 529 0.98 15.89 1.36
C SER A 529 0.75 15.50 2.83
N ASP A 530 0.60 14.20 3.11
CA ASP A 530 0.42 13.63 4.45
C ASP A 530 1.66 12.90 4.99
N LEU A 531 2.75 12.83 4.22
CA LEU A 531 3.96 12.09 4.58
C LEU A 531 4.60 12.63 5.88
N HIS A 532 4.77 13.94 5.98
CA HIS A 532 5.39 14.57 7.14
C HIS A 532 4.55 14.41 8.40
N ASP A 533 3.24 14.62 8.29
CA ASP A 533 2.33 14.48 9.42
C ASP A 533 2.30 13.02 9.91
N ALA A 534 2.22 12.05 8.99
CA ALA A 534 2.23 10.63 9.34
C ALA A 534 3.57 10.20 9.94
N LEU A 535 4.69 10.61 9.36
CA LEU A 535 6.02 10.25 9.86
C LEU A 535 6.25 10.85 11.25
N VAL A 536 5.95 12.13 11.45
CA VAL A 536 6.16 12.80 12.74
C VAL A 536 5.24 12.24 13.82
N PHE A 537 4.04 11.77 13.50
CA PHE A 537 3.21 11.03 14.45
C PHE A 537 3.94 9.77 14.96
N PHE A 538 4.38 8.87 14.08
CA PHE A 538 5.03 7.63 14.53
C PHE A 538 6.40 7.84 15.16
N ARG A 539 7.22 8.70 14.54
CA ARG A 539 8.64 8.90 14.87
C ARG A 539 8.88 9.99 15.91
N GLY A 540 7.94 10.91 16.07
CA GLY A 540 8.13 12.16 16.82
C GLY A 540 8.78 13.27 15.99
N ASP A 541 8.95 14.44 16.62
CA ASP A 541 9.68 15.57 16.02
C ASP A 541 11.16 15.23 15.76
N ALA A 542 11.99 16.15 15.28
CA ALA A 542 13.42 15.88 14.97
C ALA A 542 14.23 15.27 16.14
N SER A 543 13.80 15.45 17.39
CA SER A 543 14.40 14.86 18.59
C SER A 543 13.74 13.57 19.09
N GLY A 544 12.70 13.08 18.40
CA GLY A 544 11.90 11.92 18.80
C GLY A 544 10.80 12.26 19.81
N VAL A 545 10.58 13.52 20.14
CA VAL A 545 9.57 13.91 21.13
C VAL A 545 8.18 13.82 20.52
N GLY A 546 7.25 13.20 21.26
CA GLY A 546 5.88 12.94 20.82
C GLY A 546 5.72 11.70 19.94
N ALA A 547 6.75 10.84 19.87
CA ALA A 547 6.69 9.62 19.08
C ALA A 547 5.65 8.63 19.61
N HIS A 548 4.88 8.04 18.69
CA HIS A 548 4.01 6.89 18.92
C HIS A 548 4.70 5.60 18.43
N GLU A 549 5.90 5.31 18.96
CA GLU A 549 6.73 4.17 18.53
C GLU A 549 6.10 2.82 18.85
N ASP A 550 5.25 2.74 19.87
CA ASP A 550 4.48 1.56 20.22
C ASP A 550 3.49 1.19 19.10
N LEU A 551 2.79 2.19 18.55
CA LEU A 551 1.90 2.02 17.41
C LEU A 551 2.70 1.71 16.13
N ALA A 552 3.85 2.36 15.94
CA ALA A 552 4.73 2.11 14.81
C ALA A 552 5.21 0.64 14.78
N ARG A 553 5.71 0.16 15.92
CA ARG A 553 6.12 -1.23 16.12
C ARG A 553 4.97 -2.19 15.89
N LYS A 554 3.78 -1.90 16.44
CA LYS A 554 2.59 -2.75 16.26
C LYS A 554 2.30 -2.96 14.78
N ILE A 555 2.21 -1.87 14.01
CA ILE A 555 1.90 -1.95 12.57
C ILE A 555 3.02 -2.67 11.80
N ALA A 556 4.30 -2.39 12.11
CA ALA A 556 5.43 -3.05 11.46
C ALA A 556 5.39 -4.58 11.66
N LEU A 557 5.21 -5.03 12.90
CA LEU A 557 5.19 -6.46 13.22
C LEU A 557 3.92 -7.16 12.71
N VAL A 558 2.76 -6.50 12.76
CA VAL A 558 1.52 -7.03 12.17
C VAL A 558 1.63 -7.11 10.66
N GLY A 559 2.22 -6.11 9.99
CA GLY A 559 2.52 -6.12 8.56
C GLY A 559 3.46 -7.27 8.16
N ARG A 560 4.54 -7.48 8.92
CA ARG A 560 5.42 -8.64 8.77
C ARG A 560 4.67 -9.95 8.89
N ASN A 561 3.90 -10.11 9.97
CA ASN A 561 3.15 -11.34 10.19
C ASN A 561 2.17 -11.60 9.05
N TRP A 562 1.48 -10.55 8.57
CA TRP A 562 0.62 -10.64 7.39
C TRP A 562 1.37 -11.10 6.15
N SER A 563 2.53 -10.51 5.86
CA SER A 563 3.36 -10.92 4.72
C SER A 563 3.69 -12.42 4.75
N LYS A 564 3.97 -12.95 5.93
CA LYS A 564 4.35 -14.36 6.16
C LYS A 564 3.16 -15.33 6.18
N THR A 565 1.93 -14.84 6.25
CA THR A 565 0.73 -15.68 6.43
C THR A 565 -0.35 -15.47 5.37
N PHE A 566 -0.31 -14.36 4.62
CA PHE A 566 -1.27 -13.98 3.57
C PHE A 566 -0.62 -13.79 2.19
N TRP A 567 0.72 -13.66 2.12
CA TRP A 567 1.49 -13.48 0.88
C TRP A 567 2.62 -14.52 0.77
N ARG A 568 2.31 -15.78 1.06
CA ARG A 568 3.20 -16.91 0.79
C ARG A 568 3.10 -17.32 -0.68
N ARG A 569 3.97 -18.22 -1.13
CA ARG A 569 3.85 -18.80 -2.48
C ARG A 569 2.49 -19.48 -2.65
N GLU A 570 2.03 -20.21 -1.62
CA GLU A 570 0.72 -20.88 -1.61
C GLU A 570 -0.45 -19.90 -1.75
N ASP A 571 -0.36 -18.71 -1.14
CA ASP A 571 -1.41 -17.69 -1.29
C ASP A 571 -1.46 -17.12 -2.71
N MET A 572 -0.29 -16.97 -3.35
CA MET A 572 -0.20 -16.57 -4.76
C MET A 572 -0.73 -17.65 -5.69
N VAL A 573 -0.37 -18.91 -5.46
CA VAL A 573 -0.89 -20.06 -6.21
C VAL A 573 -2.41 -20.15 -6.05
N ALA A 574 -2.95 -20.03 -4.84
CA ALA A 574 -4.39 -20.07 -4.61
C ALA A 574 -5.13 -18.93 -5.35
N TYR A 575 -4.53 -17.73 -5.41
CA TYR A 575 -5.08 -16.62 -6.19
C TYR A 575 -5.02 -16.88 -7.69
N PHE A 576 -3.89 -17.37 -8.19
CA PHE A 576 -3.75 -17.63 -9.62
C PHE A 576 -4.63 -18.79 -10.07
N PHE A 577 -4.68 -19.87 -9.29
CA PHE A 577 -5.59 -20.99 -9.51
C PHE A 577 -7.02 -20.48 -9.66
N ARG A 578 -7.48 -19.66 -8.71
CA ARG A 578 -8.81 -19.07 -8.79
C ARG A 578 -9.01 -18.22 -10.04
N LEU A 579 -8.07 -17.32 -10.32
CA LEU A 579 -8.11 -16.45 -11.49
C LEU A 579 -8.21 -17.25 -12.79
N MET A 580 -7.46 -18.35 -12.92
CA MET A 580 -7.47 -19.17 -14.12
C MET A 580 -8.77 -19.98 -14.29
N LEU A 581 -9.37 -20.49 -13.21
CA LEU A 581 -10.69 -21.11 -13.26
C LEU A 581 -11.76 -20.10 -13.74
N GLU A 582 -11.74 -18.89 -13.19
CA GLU A 582 -12.68 -17.82 -13.57
C GLU A 582 -12.46 -17.36 -15.01
N TYR A 583 -11.21 -17.20 -15.44
CA TYR A 583 -10.85 -16.78 -16.79
C TYR A 583 -11.20 -17.85 -17.82
N ALA A 584 -10.91 -19.12 -17.57
CA ALA A 584 -11.29 -20.20 -18.49
C ALA A 584 -12.81 -20.28 -18.68
N ARG A 585 -13.58 -20.15 -17.58
CA ARG A 585 -15.03 -20.06 -17.67
C ARG A 585 -15.50 -18.83 -18.44
N LEU A 586 -14.93 -17.65 -18.19
CA LEU A 586 -15.24 -16.41 -18.92
C LEU A 586 -15.02 -16.58 -20.43
N MET A 587 -13.96 -17.30 -20.80
CA MET A 587 -13.59 -17.62 -22.17
C MET A 587 -14.27 -18.89 -22.69
N SER A 588 -15.39 -19.34 -22.13
CA SER A 588 -16.21 -20.44 -22.68
C SER A 588 -17.42 -19.91 -23.46
N GLU A 589 -17.84 -20.61 -24.53
CA GLU A 589 -19.14 -20.36 -25.18
C GLU A 589 -20.29 -20.79 -24.27
N ASP A 590 -20.13 -21.91 -23.57
CA ASP A 590 -21.06 -22.38 -22.54
C ASP A 590 -20.47 -22.11 -21.15
N ARG A 591 -20.70 -20.90 -20.65
CA ARG A 591 -20.22 -20.47 -19.33
C ARG A 591 -20.97 -21.13 -18.17
N GLU A 592 -22.22 -21.54 -18.41
CA GLU A 592 -23.06 -22.18 -17.39
C GLU A 592 -22.61 -23.63 -17.15
N ALA A 593 -22.28 -24.38 -18.22
CA ALA A 593 -21.68 -25.71 -18.09
C ALA A 593 -20.31 -25.69 -17.38
N MET A 594 -19.63 -24.54 -17.39
CA MET A 594 -18.37 -24.32 -16.69
C MET A 594 -18.55 -23.83 -15.24
N SER A 595 -19.77 -23.87 -14.70
CA SER A 595 -20.05 -23.50 -13.31
C SER A 595 -20.15 -24.71 -12.38
N TYR A 596 -19.75 -24.51 -11.13
CA TYR A 596 -19.84 -25.48 -10.04
C TYR A 596 -21.25 -25.44 -9.41
N ILE A 597 -21.96 -26.57 -9.46
CA ILE A 597 -23.40 -26.62 -9.13
C ILE A 597 -23.68 -27.09 -7.69
N GLY A 598 -22.70 -27.65 -6.95
CA GLY A 598 -22.94 -28.31 -5.65
C GLY A 598 -22.12 -27.83 -4.48
#